data_AF-A0A9N7U7C3-F1
#
_entry.id   AF-A0A9N7U7C3-F1
#
_cell.length_a   1.000
_cell.length_b   1.000
_cell.length_c   1.000
_cell.angle_alpha   90.00
_cell.angle_beta   90.00
_cell.angle_gamma   90.00
#
_symmetry.space_group_name_H-M   'P 1'
#
loop_
_entity.id
_entity.type
_entity.pdbx_description
1 polymer ?
#
loop_
_entity_poly.entity_id
_entity_poly.type
_entity_poly.pdbx_seq_one_letter_code
_entity_poly.pdbx_strand_id
1 'polypeptide(L)'
;MAVRQDTGRSSSQIKAITGADCSPITIRRHLRRKGFKNKKRLQRPRLLQRHKIARLDFAREHQTWDSQSGGGAIMIWGAFSFNGTMELQVVQGRQTAAGYVEMLQRASLMTEGPRL
;
A
#
# COMPACT_ATOMS: atom_id res chain seq x y z
N MET A 1 18.65 -13.51 -7.88
CA MET A 1 17.80 -12.63 -7.05
C MET A 1 18.03 -12.96 -5.57
N ALA A 2 18.50 -12.00 -4.76
CA ALA A 2 18.75 -12.26 -3.35
C ALA A 2 17.41 -12.33 -2.58
N VAL A 3 17.00 -13.54 -2.21
CA VAL A 3 15.91 -13.75 -1.25
C VAL A 3 16.39 -13.16 0.07
N ARG A 4 15.70 -12.13 0.58
CA ARG A 4 15.95 -11.60 1.93
C ARG A 4 15.68 -12.72 2.93
N GLN A 5 16.73 -13.31 3.50
CA GLN A 5 16.58 -14.25 4.59
C GLN A 5 16.09 -13.50 5.84
N ASP A 6 15.12 -14.07 6.57
CA ASP A 6 14.69 -13.53 7.86
C ASP A 6 15.85 -13.70 8.85
N THR A 7 16.56 -12.61 9.14
CA THR A 7 17.72 -12.62 10.04
C THR A 7 17.32 -12.40 11.51
N GLY A 8 16.04 -12.15 11.78
CA GLY A 8 15.51 -11.94 13.13
C GLY A 8 15.42 -13.25 13.92
N ARG A 9 16.02 -13.28 15.11
CA ARG A 9 15.97 -14.42 16.03
C ARG A 9 15.63 -13.95 17.44
N SER A 10 14.89 -14.77 18.19
CA SER A 10 14.61 -14.52 19.61
C SER A 10 15.84 -14.79 20.47
N SER A 11 15.89 -14.24 21.70
CA SER A 11 16.99 -14.55 22.64
C SER A 11 17.14 -16.04 22.93
N SER A 12 16.02 -16.79 22.95
CA SER A 12 16.04 -18.25 23.16
C SER A 12 16.63 -18.99 21.95
N GLN A 13 16.27 -18.57 20.74
CA GLN A 13 16.86 -19.13 19.51
C GLN A 13 18.35 -18.80 19.40
N ILE A 14 18.75 -17.58 19.80
CA ILE A 14 20.16 -17.19 19.84
C ILE A 14 20.92 -18.07 20.84
N LYS A 15 20.36 -18.29 22.04
CA LYS A 15 20.95 -19.20 23.05
C LYS A 15 21.21 -20.59 22.47
N ALA A 16 20.22 -21.17 21.80
CA ALA A 16 20.32 -22.50 21.20
C ALA A 16 21.39 -22.57 20.10
N ILE A 17 21.50 -21.52 19.26
CA ILE A 17 22.47 -21.49 18.16
C ILE A 17 23.90 -21.24 18.66
N THR A 18 24.08 -20.36 19.65
CA THR A 18 25.42 -20.00 20.16
C THR A 18 25.93 -20.96 21.23
N GLY A 19 25.10 -21.89 21.72
CA GLY A 19 25.45 -22.80 22.83
C GLY A 19 25.79 -22.07 24.13
N ALA A 20 25.36 -20.82 24.29
CA ALA A 20 25.78 -20.00 25.42
C ALA A 20 25.00 -20.39 26.67
N ASP A 21 25.66 -20.86 27.72
CA ASP A 21 25.01 -21.15 29.00
C ASP A 21 24.77 -19.87 29.81
N CYS A 22 23.82 -19.07 29.35
CA CYS A 22 23.40 -17.87 30.05
C CYS A 22 21.89 -17.66 29.93
N SER A 23 21.33 -16.80 30.77
CA SER A 23 19.91 -16.47 30.66
C SER A 23 19.63 -15.65 29.39
N PRO A 24 18.42 -15.72 28.81
CA PRO A 24 18.01 -14.86 27.70
C PRO A 24 18.15 -13.36 27.98
N ILE A 25 18.13 -12.96 29.25
CA ILE A 25 18.32 -11.59 29.72
C ILE A 25 19.77 -11.15 29.50
N THR A 26 20.73 -12.03 29.79
CA THR A 26 22.17 -11.78 29.55
C THR A 26 22.43 -11.56 28.06
N ILE A 27 21.84 -12.40 27.20
CA ILE A 27 21.89 -12.25 25.75
C ILE A 27 21.30 -10.89 25.33
N ARG A 28 20.12 -10.53 25.84
CA ARG A 28 19.48 -9.24 25.52
C ARG A 28 20.33 -8.04 25.95
N ARG A 29 20.97 -8.10 27.12
CA ARG A 29 21.88 -7.05 27.62
C ARG A 29 23.11 -6.91 26.72
N HIS A 30 23.71 -8.04 26.34
CA HIS A 30 24.86 -8.06 25.44
C HIS A 30 24.53 -7.47 24.07
N LEU A 31 23.41 -7.89 23.48
CA LEU A 31 22.93 -7.36 22.20
C LEU A 31 22.69 -5.86 22.25
N ARG A 32 22.10 -5.35 23.35
CA ARG A 32 21.93 -3.89 23.57
C ARG A 32 23.27 -3.16 23.63
N ARG A 33 24.26 -3.70 24.36
CA ARG A 33 25.61 -3.10 24.43
C ARG A 33 26.30 -3.04 23.06
N LYS A 34 26.04 -4.02 22.20
CA LYS A 34 26.50 -4.05 20.80
C LYS A 34 25.64 -3.20 19.85
N GLY A 35 24.66 -2.46 20.35
CA GLY A 35 23.82 -1.56 19.56
C GLY A 35 22.63 -2.22 18.86
N PHE A 36 22.40 -3.53 19.06
CA PHE A 36 21.24 -4.21 18.49
C PHE A 36 19.95 -3.81 19.22
N LYS A 37 18.95 -3.38 18.45
CA LYS A 37 17.63 -2.96 18.94
C LYS A 37 16.55 -3.89 18.39
N ASN A 38 15.58 -4.24 19.25
CA ASN A 38 14.39 -4.95 18.79
C ASN A 38 13.57 -3.98 17.93
N LYS A 39 13.20 -4.42 16.71
CA LYS A 39 12.32 -3.66 15.81
C LYS A 39 11.13 -4.55 15.45
N LYS A 40 9.92 -4.01 15.57
CA LYS A 40 8.73 -4.66 15.02
C LYS A 40 8.85 -4.70 13.50
N ARG A 41 8.51 -5.83 12.89
CA ARG A 41 8.47 -5.97 11.44
C ARG A 41 7.34 -5.09 10.91
N LEU A 42 7.64 -4.23 9.94
CA LEU A 42 6.62 -3.41 9.29
C LEU A 42 5.62 -4.33 8.59
N GLN A 43 4.32 -4.05 8.76
CA GLN A 43 3.27 -4.73 8.01
C GLN A 43 3.43 -4.35 6.55
N ARG A 44 3.67 -5.35 5.70
CA ARG A 44 3.88 -5.17 4.26
C ARG A 44 3.08 -6.22 3.53
N PRO A 45 2.27 -5.84 2.52
CA PRO A 45 1.65 -6.81 1.64
C PRO A 45 2.71 -7.75 1.05
N ARG A 46 2.39 -9.04 0.99
CA ARG A 46 3.29 -10.01 0.33
C ARG A 46 3.28 -9.74 -1.17
N LEU A 47 4.40 -9.24 -1.69
CA LEU A 47 4.56 -8.97 -3.11
C LEU A 47 5.24 -10.16 -3.79
N LEU A 48 4.45 -10.89 -4.59
CA LEU A 48 4.99 -11.83 -5.57
C LEU A 48 5.79 -11.06 -6.62
N GLN A 49 6.65 -11.76 -7.36
CA GLN A 49 7.52 -11.13 -8.36
C GLN A 49 6.71 -10.36 -9.41
N ARG A 50 5.58 -10.92 -9.86
CA ARG A 50 4.63 -10.24 -10.76
C ARG A 50 4.10 -8.91 -10.20
N HIS A 51 3.80 -8.84 -8.89
CA HIS A 51 3.30 -7.60 -8.27
C HIS A 51 4.41 -6.56 -8.17
N LYS A 52 5.67 -6.97 -7.98
CA LYS A 52 6.80 -6.03 -7.93
C LYS A 52 7.04 -5.38 -9.28
N ILE A 53 6.98 -6.17 -10.35
CA ILE A 53 7.14 -5.70 -11.73
C ILE A 53 6.01 -4.71 -12.05
N ALA A 54 4.74 -5.15 -11.93
CA ALA A 54 3.59 -4.31 -12.24
C ALA A 54 3.57 -2.99 -11.44
N ARG A 55 3.94 -3.02 -10.15
CA ARG A 55 4.00 -1.80 -9.34
C ARG A 55 5.16 -0.89 -9.73
N LEU A 56 6.29 -1.45 -10.15
CA LEU A 56 7.44 -0.66 -10.58
C LEU A 56 7.14 0.05 -11.90
N ASP A 57 6.50 -0.65 -12.84
CA ASP A 57 6.09 -0.08 -14.12
C ASP A 57 5.07 1.03 -13.88
N PHE A 58 4.02 0.77 -13.09
CA PHE A 58 3.04 1.78 -12.70
C PHE A 58 3.67 3.01 -12.02
N ALA A 59 4.60 2.81 -11.08
CA ALA A 59 5.23 3.91 -10.35
C ALA A 59 6.15 4.77 -11.22
N ARG A 60 6.84 4.16 -12.19
CA ARG A 60 7.62 4.91 -13.19
C ARG A 60 6.69 5.77 -14.05
N GLU A 61 5.55 5.23 -14.43
CA GLU A 61 4.54 5.93 -15.23
C GLU A 61 3.88 7.10 -14.47
N HIS A 62 3.77 7.04 -13.13
CA HIS A 62 3.01 8.01 -12.31
C HIS A 62 3.87 8.76 -11.26
N GLN A 63 5.16 8.94 -11.54
CA GLN A 63 6.17 9.34 -10.55
C GLN A 63 6.04 10.78 -10.00
N THR A 64 5.22 11.64 -10.61
CA THR A 64 5.09 13.07 -10.30
C THR A 64 3.76 13.46 -9.61
N TRP A 65 3.02 12.51 -9.03
CA TRP A 65 1.71 12.81 -8.43
C TRP A 65 1.83 13.30 -6.98
N ASP A 66 1.40 14.53 -6.70
CA ASP A 66 1.30 15.09 -5.33
C ASP A 66 0.05 14.61 -4.56
N SER A 67 0.17 14.44 -3.24
CA SER A 67 -0.75 13.63 -2.42
C SER A 67 -1.18 14.31 -1.11
N GLN A 68 -2.48 14.24 -0.78
CA GLN A 68 -2.99 14.49 0.58
C GLN A 68 -4.14 13.53 0.92
N SER A 69 -4.16 12.97 2.15
CA SER A 69 -5.24 12.09 2.62
C SER A 69 -5.35 12.13 4.16
N GLY A 70 -6.40 12.77 4.70
CA GLY A 70 -6.63 12.86 6.15
C GLY A 70 -7.94 13.56 6.54
N GLY A 71 -9.08 12.92 6.29
CA GLY A 71 -10.43 13.38 6.61
C GLY A 71 -11.43 12.31 6.14
N GLY A 72 -12.68 12.32 6.62
CA GLY A 72 -13.71 11.34 6.22
C GLY A 72 -13.71 11.08 4.70
N ALA A 73 -13.84 9.81 4.30
CA ALA A 73 -13.67 9.41 2.91
C ALA A 73 -15.03 9.33 2.23
N ILE A 74 -15.33 10.29 1.37
CA ILE A 74 -16.39 10.15 0.38
C ILE A 74 -15.76 9.45 -0.83
N MET A 75 -16.35 8.33 -1.26
CA MET A 75 -15.95 7.71 -2.52
C MET A 75 -16.63 8.51 -3.63
N ILE A 76 -15.84 9.19 -4.46
CA ILE A 76 -16.33 9.95 -5.59
C ILE A 76 -15.94 9.20 -6.85
N TRP A 77 -16.85 9.16 -7.81
CA TRP A 77 -16.53 8.81 -9.19
C TRP A 77 -16.62 10.04 -10.06
N GLY A 78 -15.67 10.17 -10.98
CA GLY A 78 -15.64 11.26 -11.94
C GLY A 78 -14.84 10.83 -13.16
N ALA A 79 -15.10 11.50 -14.26
CA ALA A 79 -14.36 11.33 -15.50
C ALA A 79 -13.96 12.71 -16.04
N PHE A 80 -12.83 12.78 -16.70
CA PHE A 80 -12.33 14.00 -17.32
C PHE A 80 -11.75 13.70 -18.69
N SER A 81 -11.82 14.67 -19.59
CA SER A 81 -11.30 14.61 -20.96
C SER A 81 -10.66 15.95 -21.35
N PHE A 82 -10.02 16.00 -22.53
CA PHE A 82 -9.51 17.27 -23.08
C PHE A 82 -10.62 18.33 -23.23
N ASN A 83 -11.85 17.90 -23.54
CA ASN A 83 -13.01 18.79 -23.75
C ASN A 83 -13.72 19.18 -22.43
N GLY A 84 -13.16 18.82 -21.27
CA GLY A 84 -13.72 19.17 -19.97
C GLY A 84 -13.95 17.97 -19.06
N THR A 85 -14.37 18.28 -17.83
CA THR A 85 -14.68 17.33 -16.75
C THR A 85 -16.17 17.02 -16.71
N MET A 86 -16.54 15.77 -16.44
CA MET A 86 -17.92 15.39 -16.16
C MET A 86 -18.31 15.72 -14.72
N GLU A 87 -19.61 15.71 -14.43
CA GLU A 87 -20.14 15.88 -13.07
C GLU A 87 -19.64 14.76 -12.14
N LEU A 88 -19.12 15.14 -10.96
CA LEU A 88 -18.67 14.18 -9.94
C LEU A 88 -19.86 13.50 -9.26
N GLN A 89 -19.87 12.17 -9.26
CA GLN A 89 -20.92 11.36 -8.65
C GLN A 89 -20.43 10.79 -7.31
N VAL A 90 -21.20 11.01 -6.25
CA VAL A 90 -20.93 10.39 -4.94
C VAL A 90 -21.32 8.91 -5.00
N VAL A 91 -20.34 8.04 -4.75
CA VAL A 91 -20.55 6.61 -4.59
C VAL A 91 -20.95 6.32 -3.16
N GLN A 92 -22.17 5.79 -2.99
CA GLN A 92 -22.63 5.28 -1.71
C GLN A 92 -22.23 3.81 -1.55
N GLY A 93 -21.41 3.52 -0.55
CA GLY A 93 -20.99 2.15 -0.24
C GLY A 93 -19.97 1.56 -1.23
N ARG A 94 -20.02 0.23 -1.42
CA ARG A 94 -19.05 -0.51 -2.25
C ARG A 94 -19.51 -0.55 -3.70
N GLN A 95 -18.69 -0.04 -4.63
CA GLN A 95 -18.99 -0.15 -6.06
C GLN A 95 -19.09 -1.58 -6.56
N THR A 96 -20.05 -1.82 -7.45
CA THR A 96 -20.25 -3.08 -8.18
C THR A 96 -20.16 -2.81 -9.68
N ALA A 97 -19.94 -3.84 -10.49
CA ALA A 97 -19.87 -3.69 -11.95
C ALA A 97 -21.17 -3.09 -12.52
N ALA A 98 -22.33 -3.53 -12.01
CA ALA A 98 -23.63 -2.99 -12.41
C ALA A 98 -23.77 -1.50 -12.04
N GLY A 99 -23.42 -1.13 -10.79
CA GLY A 99 -23.45 0.27 -10.35
C GLY A 99 -22.49 1.16 -11.15
N TYR A 100 -21.37 0.61 -11.61
CA TYR A 100 -20.44 1.33 -12.49
C TYR A 100 -21.04 1.61 -13.87
N VAL A 101 -21.71 0.63 -14.48
CA VAL A 101 -22.37 0.77 -15.79
C VAL A 101 -23.53 1.75 -15.73
N GLU A 102 -24.37 1.65 -14.70
CA GLU A 102 -25.50 2.58 -14.48
C GLU A 102 -25.01 4.03 -14.36
N MET A 103 -23.95 4.23 -13.60
CA MET A 103 -23.31 5.53 -13.45
C MET A 103 -22.72 6.06 -14.76
N LEU A 104 -22.11 5.21 -15.60
CA LEU A 104 -21.66 5.60 -16.94
C LEU A 104 -22.83 6.03 -17.83
N GLN A 105 -23.92 5.27 -17.82
CA GLN A 105 -25.13 5.59 -18.61
C GLN A 105 -25.72 6.94 -18.19
N ARG A 106 -25.81 7.19 -16.88
CA ARG A 106 -26.25 8.48 -16.33
C ARG A 106 -25.36 9.63 -16.78
N ALA A 107 -24.05 9.42 -16.80
CA ALA A 107 -23.08 10.44 -17.17
C ALA A 107 -23.11 10.76 -18.68
N SER A 108 -23.31 9.76 -19.55
CA SER A 108 -23.44 9.94 -21.01
C SER A 108 -24.73 10.66 -21.44
N LEU A 109 -25.76 10.70 -20.61
CA LEU A 109 -26.98 11.48 -20.91
C LEU A 109 -26.79 13.00 -20.68
N MET A 110 -25.65 13.43 -20.15
CA MET A 110 -25.33 14.85 -19.86
C MET A 110 -24.38 15.50 -20.88
N THR A 111 -23.88 14.77 -21.90
CA THR A 111 -22.89 15.29 -22.88
C THR A 111 -23.40 16.34 -23.88
N GLU A 112 -24.59 16.90 -23.70
CA GLU A 112 -25.05 18.10 -24.42
C GLU A 112 -24.85 19.37 -23.57
N GLY A 113 -23.60 19.71 -23.28
CA GLY A 113 -23.21 21.01 -22.70
C GLY A 113 -22.89 22.06 -23.78
N PRO A 114 -23.01 23.38 -23.50
CA PRO A 114 -23.13 24.40 -24.53
C PRO A 114 -21.87 24.53 -25.38
N ARG A 115 -22.06 24.52 -26.69
CA ARG A 115 -21.04 24.86 -27.68
C ARG A 115 -20.74 26.37 -27.54
N LEU A 116 -19.50 26.70 -27.19
CA LEU A 116 -18.95 28.03 -27.49
C LEU A 116 -18.73 28.15 -29.00
#